data_AF-A0A8I2BJ97-F1
#
_entry.id   AF-A0A8I2BJ97-F1
#
_cell.length_a   1.000
_cell.length_b   1.000
_cell.length_c   1.000
_cell.angle_alpha   90.00
_cell.angle_beta   90.00
_cell.angle_gamma   90.00
#
_symmetry.space_group_name_H-M   'P 1'
#
loop_
_entity.id
_entity.type
_entity.pdbx_description
1 polymer ?
#
loop_
_entity_poly.entity_id
_entity_poly.type
_entity_poly.pdbx_seq_one_letter_code
_entity_poly.pdbx_strand_id
1 'polypeptide(L)'
;AMYRACGLKAYRQKIPLDNISELTKMMEAIKVEIKYSQPNNIVLLDGEDVSQAIREPYVGKMASDISAIGVVRAGMTALQRKLGQAKSIVMDGRDIGTVVFPDAEFKFFMVADLDERAQRRFLEEKEKGSTKTFEEVKAELAQRDYND
;
A
#
# COMPACT_ATOMS: atom_id res chain seq x y z
N ALA A 1 -0.48 -0.50 -3.72
CA ALA A 1 -0.78 0.78 -4.40
C ALA A 1 -1.90 1.58 -3.72
N MET A 2 -3.04 0.97 -3.37
CA MET A 2 -4.20 1.69 -2.84
C MET A 2 -3.96 2.43 -1.53
N TYR A 3 -3.35 1.78 -0.51
CA TYR A 3 -2.97 2.47 0.73
C TYR A 3 -1.97 3.62 0.50
N ARG A 4 -1.11 3.51 -0.52
CA ARG A 4 -0.22 4.61 -0.92
C ARG A 4 -0.98 5.77 -1.55
N ALA A 5 -1.98 5.49 -2.39
CA ALA A 5 -2.86 6.53 -2.92
C ALA A 5 -3.67 7.22 -1.79
N CYS A 6 -4.15 6.45 -0.81
CA CYS A 6 -4.84 6.97 0.37
C CYS A 6 -3.90 7.85 1.22
N GLY A 7 -2.70 7.37 1.53
CA GLY A 7 -1.68 8.15 2.26
C GLY A 7 -1.26 9.42 1.51
N LEU A 8 -1.12 9.36 0.19
CA LEU A 8 -0.84 10.52 -0.65
C LEU A 8 -1.99 11.54 -0.59
N LYS A 9 -3.25 11.10 -0.61
CA LYS A 9 -4.42 11.98 -0.48
C LYS A 9 -4.43 12.69 0.86
N ALA A 10 -4.27 11.95 1.97
CA ALA A 10 -4.21 12.52 3.32
C ALA A 10 -3.07 13.54 3.44
N TYR A 11 -1.89 13.22 2.90
CA TYR A 11 -0.73 14.11 2.88
C TYR A 11 -1.01 15.40 2.09
N ARG A 12 -1.55 15.30 0.87
CA ARG A 12 -1.86 16.47 0.03
C ARG A 12 -2.94 17.36 0.64
N GLN A 13 -3.90 16.77 1.34
CA GLN A 13 -4.96 17.50 2.06
C GLN A 13 -4.52 18.00 3.44
N LYS A 14 -3.28 17.67 3.87
CA LYS A 14 -2.72 18.00 5.19
C LYS A 14 -3.61 17.51 6.35
N ILE A 15 -4.27 16.37 6.17
CA ILE A 15 -5.14 15.79 7.19
C ILE A 15 -4.26 15.12 8.25
N PRO A 16 -4.35 15.54 9.53
CA PRO A 16 -3.68 14.86 10.63
C PRO A 16 -4.19 13.42 10.79
N LEU A 17 -3.28 12.46 11.00
CA LEU A 17 -3.64 11.04 11.10
C LEU A 17 -4.43 10.70 12.39
N ASP A 18 -4.43 11.58 13.37
CA ASP A 18 -5.24 11.50 14.59
C ASP A 18 -6.64 12.14 14.42
N ASN A 19 -6.89 12.86 13.32
CA ASN A 19 -8.20 13.46 13.03
C ASN A 19 -9.12 12.47 12.30
N ILE A 20 -9.73 11.57 13.08
CA ILE A 20 -10.64 10.53 12.57
C ILE A 20 -11.81 11.10 11.75
N SER A 21 -12.34 12.27 12.13
CA SER A 21 -13.47 12.90 11.44
C SER A 21 -13.11 13.30 10.01
N GLU A 22 -11.96 13.94 9.81
CA GLU A 22 -11.47 14.31 8.47
C GLU A 22 -11.08 13.08 7.65
N LEU A 23 -10.44 12.09 8.27
CA LEU A 23 -10.11 10.83 7.59
C LEU A 23 -11.38 10.10 7.11
N THR A 24 -12.46 10.13 7.91
CA THR A 24 -13.74 9.52 7.53
C THR A 24 -14.30 10.20 6.29
N LYS A 25 -14.39 11.54 6.28
CA LYS A 25 -14.84 12.32 5.12
C LYS A 25 -13.97 12.09 3.89
N MET A 26 -12.65 12.00 4.07
CA MET A 26 -11.72 11.69 2.99
C MET A 26 -12.00 10.30 2.40
N MET A 27 -12.24 9.30 3.25
CA MET A 27 -12.52 7.92 2.84
C MET A 27 -13.88 7.77 2.14
N GLU A 28 -14.88 8.59 2.49
CA GLU A 28 -16.16 8.63 1.77
C GLU A 28 -16.00 9.25 0.37
N ALA A 29 -15.10 10.22 0.23
CA ALA A 29 -14.88 10.95 -1.02
C ALA A 29 -13.80 10.36 -1.93
N ILE A 30 -12.96 9.44 -1.44
CA ILE A 30 -11.80 8.92 -2.18
C ILE A 30 -12.24 8.10 -3.40
N LYS A 31 -11.68 8.43 -4.57
CA LYS A 31 -11.83 7.62 -5.79
C LYS A 31 -10.47 7.09 -6.19
N VAL A 32 -10.30 5.78 -6.09
CA VAL A 32 -9.11 5.08 -6.61
C VAL A 32 -9.54 4.18 -7.75
N GLU A 33 -8.90 4.36 -8.90
CA GLU A 33 -9.10 3.52 -10.07
C GLU A 33 -7.77 2.94 -10.52
N ILE A 34 -7.80 1.70 -11.00
CA ILE A 34 -6.63 1.02 -11.56
C ILE A 34 -6.94 0.74 -13.02
N LYS A 35 -6.23 1.42 -13.92
CA LYS A 35 -6.26 1.13 -15.36
C LYS A 35 -5.12 0.17 -15.68
N TYR A 36 -5.49 -1.05 -16.08
CA TYR A 36 -4.55 -2.07 -16.51
C TYR A 36 -3.92 -1.63 -17.84
N SER A 37 -2.61 -1.40 -17.83
CA SER A 37 -1.82 -1.01 -18.99
C SER A 37 -0.49 -1.78 -18.96
N GLN A 38 0.11 -2.00 -20.13
CA GLN A 38 1.46 -2.55 -20.22
C GLN A 38 2.47 -1.42 -20.43
N PRO A 39 3.65 -1.44 -19.77
CA PRO A 39 4.16 -2.49 -18.88
C PRO A 39 3.70 -2.38 -17.41
N ASN A 40 3.04 -1.28 -17.03
CA ASN A 40 2.63 -1.02 -15.65
C ASN A 40 1.18 -0.53 -15.57
N ASN A 41 0.49 -0.95 -14.49
CA ASN A 41 -0.82 -0.42 -14.16
C ASN A 41 -0.74 1.09 -13.85
N ILE A 42 -1.72 1.84 -14.36
CA ILE A 42 -1.91 3.25 -14.06
C ILE A 42 -2.85 3.36 -12.86
N VAL A 43 -2.41 4.06 -11.81
CA VAL A 43 -3.21 4.31 -10.61
C VAL A 43 -3.73 5.74 -10.67
N LEU A 44 -5.05 5.88 -10.75
CA LEU A 44 -5.73 7.16 -10.72
C LEU A 44 -6.25 7.44 -9.30
N LEU A 45 -5.98 8.63 -8.79
CA LEU A 45 -6.52 9.17 -7.55
C LEU A 45 -7.34 10.41 -7.89
N ASP A 46 -8.65 10.35 -7.65
CA ASP A 46 -9.60 11.42 -8.01
C ASP A 46 -9.47 11.88 -9.48
N GLY A 47 -9.10 10.96 -10.38
CA GLY A 47 -8.90 11.21 -11.81
C GLY A 47 -7.47 11.60 -12.22
N GLU A 48 -6.57 11.88 -11.29
CA GLU A 48 -5.16 12.19 -11.55
C GLU A 48 -4.29 10.93 -11.58
N ASP A 49 -3.39 10.81 -12.55
CA ASP A 49 -2.37 9.76 -12.56
C ASP A 49 -1.32 10.00 -11.47
N VAL A 50 -1.36 9.17 -10.44
CA VAL A 50 -0.44 9.21 -9.30
C VAL A 50 0.57 8.06 -9.31
N SER A 51 0.71 7.35 -10.43
CA SER A 51 1.50 6.11 -10.53
C SER A 51 2.97 6.26 -10.09
N GLN A 52 3.55 7.43 -10.35
CA GLN A 52 4.91 7.79 -9.89
C GLN A 52 4.91 8.33 -8.47
N ALA A 53 4.00 9.26 -8.14
CA ALA A 53 3.91 9.88 -6.82
C ALA A 53 3.74 8.83 -5.71
N ILE A 54 2.93 7.79 -5.93
CA ILE A 54 2.75 6.72 -4.94
C ILE A 54 3.99 5.84 -4.72
N ARG A 55 5.07 6.01 -5.49
CA ARG A 55 6.33 5.29 -5.33
C ARG A 55 7.37 6.09 -4.55
N GLU A 56 7.08 7.34 -4.21
CA GLU A 56 7.99 8.19 -3.43
C GLU A 56 8.17 7.66 -2.00
N PRO A 57 9.38 7.75 -1.41
CA PRO A 57 9.68 7.14 -0.10
C PRO A 57 8.74 7.59 1.02
N TYR A 58 8.42 8.89 1.11
CA TYR A 58 7.53 9.40 2.17
C TYR A 58 6.10 8.86 2.04
N VAL A 59 5.63 8.57 0.82
CA VAL A 59 4.32 7.95 0.61
C VAL A 59 4.32 6.51 1.11
N GLY A 60 5.45 5.82 1.00
CA GLY A 60 5.66 4.51 1.63
C GLY A 60 5.41 4.54 3.14
N LYS A 61 6.00 5.52 3.83
CA LYS A 61 5.78 5.72 5.27
C LYS A 61 4.32 6.09 5.58
N MET A 62 3.76 7.07 4.86
CA MET A 62 2.36 7.48 5.03
C MET A 62 1.38 6.32 4.87
N ALA A 63 1.64 5.41 3.92
CA ALA A 63 0.81 4.23 3.73
C ALA A 63 0.84 3.26 4.91
N SER A 64 2.00 3.11 5.57
CA SER A 64 2.15 2.30 6.78
C SER A 64 1.41 2.94 7.97
N ASP A 65 1.60 4.23 8.17
CA ASP A 65 1.00 4.96 9.29
C ASP A 65 -0.53 4.98 9.16
N ILE A 66 -1.04 5.27 7.95
CA ILE A 66 -2.48 5.37 7.71
C ILE A 66 -3.17 3.99 7.70
N SER A 67 -2.46 2.90 7.39
CA SER A 67 -3.05 1.56 7.37
C SER A 67 -3.37 1.00 8.75
N ALA A 68 -2.78 1.56 9.82
CA ALA A 68 -3.12 1.19 11.19
C ALA A 68 -4.49 1.76 11.64
N ILE A 69 -5.03 2.75 10.92
CA ILE A 69 -6.23 3.48 11.32
C ILE A 69 -7.49 2.70 10.91
N GLY A 70 -8.34 2.37 11.88
CA GLY A 70 -9.52 1.51 11.69
C GLY A 70 -10.50 2.00 10.62
N VAL A 71 -10.84 3.30 10.61
CA VAL A 71 -11.76 3.86 9.60
C VAL A 71 -11.18 3.78 8.18
N VAL A 72 -9.87 3.92 8.05
CA VAL A 72 -9.18 3.79 6.76
C VAL A 72 -9.15 2.33 6.31
N ARG A 73 -8.86 1.38 7.21
CA ARG A 73 -8.91 -0.06 6.89
C ARG A 73 -10.29 -0.49 6.41
N ALA A 74 -11.34 -0.05 7.10
CA ALA A 74 -12.72 -0.38 6.74
C ALA A 74 -13.07 0.16 5.34
N GLY A 75 -12.79 1.44 5.08
CA GLY A 75 -13.04 2.04 3.77
C GLY A 75 -12.19 1.42 2.66
N MET A 76 -10.94 1.06 2.95
CA MET A 76 -10.06 0.41 1.97
C MET A 76 -10.50 -1.00 1.62
N THR A 77 -10.93 -1.78 2.62
CA THR A 77 -11.51 -3.11 2.41
C THR A 77 -12.74 -3.03 1.50
N ALA A 78 -13.63 -2.06 1.75
CA ALA A 78 -14.81 -1.85 0.91
C ALA A 78 -14.43 -1.51 -0.54
N LEU A 79 -13.46 -0.62 -0.74
CA LEU A 79 -12.99 -0.25 -2.07
C LEU A 79 -12.33 -1.41 -2.81
N GLN A 80 -11.48 -2.19 -2.13
CA GLN A 80 -10.84 -3.37 -2.69
C GLN A 80 -11.86 -4.43 -3.12
N ARG A 81 -12.86 -4.70 -2.26
CA ARG A 81 -13.97 -5.61 -2.58
C ARG A 81 -14.73 -5.17 -3.83
N LYS A 82 -15.04 -3.88 -3.94
CA LYS A 82 -15.69 -3.32 -5.13
C LYS A 82 -14.86 -3.53 -6.41
N LEU A 83 -13.54 -3.34 -6.33
CA LEU A 83 -12.65 -3.57 -7.47
C LEU A 83 -12.57 -5.05 -7.85
N GLY A 84 -12.61 -5.97 -6.89
CA GLY A 84 -12.57 -7.41 -7.14
C GLY A 84 -13.86 -8.03 -7.66
N GLN A 85 -15.02 -7.40 -7.42
CA GLN A 85 -16.29 -7.87 -7.99
C GLN A 85 -16.40 -7.64 -9.50
N ALA A 86 -15.68 -6.65 -10.05
CA ALA A 86 -15.88 -6.23 -11.43
C ALA A 86 -15.20 -7.14 -12.46
N LYS A 87 -14.13 -7.87 -12.09
CA LYS A 87 -13.26 -8.62 -13.00
C LYS A 87 -12.51 -9.73 -12.25
N SER A 88 -12.01 -10.74 -12.97
CA SER A 88 -10.96 -11.62 -12.47
C SER A 88 -9.69 -10.79 -12.22
N ILE A 89 -9.20 -10.76 -10.98
CA ILE A 89 -8.05 -9.95 -10.58
C ILE A 89 -7.05 -10.79 -9.78
N VAL A 90 -5.78 -10.44 -9.91
CA VAL A 90 -4.74 -10.84 -8.95
C VAL A 90 -4.51 -9.64 -8.02
N MET A 91 -4.69 -9.84 -6.72
CA MET A 91 -4.50 -8.78 -5.72
C MET A 91 -3.38 -9.16 -4.75
N ASP A 92 -2.39 -8.28 -4.63
CA ASP A 92 -1.31 -8.40 -3.65
C ASP A 92 -1.60 -7.56 -2.41
N GLY A 93 -1.23 -8.07 -1.24
CA GLY A 93 -1.40 -7.39 0.04
C GLY A 93 -1.14 -8.31 1.23
N ARG A 94 -1.39 -7.81 2.45
CA ARG A 94 -1.11 -8.54 3.70
C ARG A 94 -2.24 -9.47 4.13
N ASP A 95 -3.47 -8.99 4.04
CA ASP A 95 -4.68 -9.61 4.58
C ASP A 95 -5.75 -9.87 3.50
N ILE A 96 -5.32 -9.99 2.24
CA ILE A 96 -6.23 -10.16 1.10
C ILE A 96 -7.05 -11.45 1.24
N GLY A 97 -6.39 -12.59 1.48
CA GLY A 97 -7.07 -13.89 1.56
C GLY A 97 -7.77 -14.20 2.89
N THR A 98 -7.57 -13.37 3.92
CA THR A 98 -8.11 -13.59 5.27
C THR A 98 -9.18 -12.57 5.65
N VAL A 99 -9.07 -11.32 5.19
CA VAL A 99 -9.98 -10.22 5.55
C VAL A 99 -10.74 -9.70 4.33
N VAL A 100 -10.02 -9.37 3.25
CA VAL A 100 -10.64 -8.69 2.10
C VAL A 100 -11.51 -9.66 1.29
N PHE A 101 -10.95 -10.80 0.90
CA PHE A 101 -11.60 -11.87 0.13
C PHE A 101 -11.39 -13.23 0.84
N PRO A 102 -12.08 -13.47 1.97
CA PRO A 102 -12.00 -14.73 2.69
C PRO A 102 -12.54 -15.91 1.87
N ASP A 103 -13.35 -15.66 0.83
CA ASP A 103 -13.89 -16.69 -0.05
C ASP A 103 -13.20 -16.74 -1.42
N ALA A 104 -12.01 -16.13 -1.55
CA ALA A 104 -11.24 -16.21 -2.78
C ALA A 104 -10.92 -17.67 -3.16
N GLU A 105 -11.18 -18.04 -4.41
CA GLU A 105 -10.96 -19.39 -4.96
C GLU A 105 -9.48 -19.83 -4.83
N PHE A 106 -8.56 -18.89 -5.07
CA PHE A 106 -7.12 -19.12 -4.94
C PHE A 106 -6.50 -18.11 -3.99
N LYS A 107 -5.69 -18.61 -3.05
CA LYS A 107 -4.96 -17.81 -2.06
C LYS A 107 -3.51 -18.26 -2.01
N PHE A 108 -2.60 -17.31 -2.12
CA PHE A 108 -1.16 -17.56 -2.07
C PHE A 108 -0.58 -16.75 -0.91
N PHE A 109 0.22 -17.41 -0.08
CA PHE A 109 1.00 -16.75 0.98
C PHE A 109 2.48 -16.98 0.70
N MET A 110 3.21 -15.91 0.45
CA MET A 110 4.64 -15.97 0.13
C MET A 110 5.46 -15.61 1.37
N VAL A 111 6.36 -16.50 1.76
CA VAL A 111 7.31 -16.30 2.86
C VAL A 111 8.74 -16.44 2.37
N ALA A 112 9.66 -15.74 3.02
CA ALA A 112 11.09 -15.84 2.83
C ALA A 112 11.79 -15.37 4.09
N ASP A 113 13.00 -15.87 4.33
CA ASP A 113 13.81 -15.48 5.47
C ASP A 113 14.09 -13.97 5.48
N LEU A 114 14.26 -13.40 6.68
CA LEU A 114 14.54 -11.96 6.83
C LEU A 114 15.77 -11.54 6.03
N ASP A 115 16.82 -12.36 6.04
CA ASP A 115 18.08 -12.08 5.34
C ASP A 115 17.91 -12.06 3.82
N GLU A 116 17.15 -13.00 3.26
CA GLU A 116 16.86 -13.02 1.82
C GLU A 116 16.04 -11.78 1.40
N ARG A 117 15.02 -11.43 2.19
CA ARG A 117 14.20 -10.24 1.92
C ARG A 117 15.03 -8.95 2.06
N ALA A 118 15.92 -8.88 3.05
CA ALA A 118 16.83 -7.76 3.27
C ALA A 118 17.85 -7.66 2.14
N GLN A 119 18.42 -8.78 1.68
CA GLN A 119 19.38 -8.82 0.58
C GLN A 119 18.75 -8.31 -0.72
N ARG A 120 17.57 -8.83 -1.09
CA ARG A 120 16.83 -8.34 -2.25
C ARG A 120 16.58 -6.84 -2.16
N ARG A 121 16.09 -6.36 -1.02
CA ARG A 121 15.79 -4.93 -0.81
C ARG A 121 17.05 -4.07 -0.87
N PHE A 122 18.15 -4.52 -0.28
CA PHE A 122 19.42 -3.82 -0.32
C PHE A 122 19.94 -3.64 -1.74
N LEU A 123 19.82 -4.65 -2.60
CA LEU A 123 20.16 -4.54 -4.02
C LEU A 123 19.26 -3.53 -4.75
N GLU A 124 17.93 -3.59 -4.53
CA GLU A 124 16.98 -2.61 -5.10
C GLU A 124 17.27 -1.17 -4.66
N GLU A 125 17.72 -0.95 -3.43
CA GLU A 125 18.08 0.37 -2.91
C GLU A 125 19.43 0.84 -3.47
N LYS A 126 20.41 -0.05 -3.63
CA LYS A 126 21.69 0.27 -4.26
C LYS A 126 21.54 0.68 -5.72
N GLU A 127 20.68 -0.01 -6.48
CA GLU A 127 20.36 0.36 -7.86
C GLU A 127 19.76 1.78 -7.96
N LYS A 128 19.10 2.25 -6.90
CA LYS A 128 18.54 3.61 -6.79
C LYS A 128 19.53 4.64 -6.23
N GLY A 129 20.79 4.26 -6.00
CA GLY A 129 21.83 5.14 -5.45
C GLY A 129 21.78 5.34 -3.94
N SER A 130 21.07 4.47 -3.20
CA SER A 130 21.05 4.53 -1.73
C SER A 130 22.42 4.20 -1.13
N THR A 131 22.80 4.92 -0.09
CA THR A 131 24.03 4.70 0.69
C THR A 131 23.82 3.84 1.93
N LYS A 132 22.58 3.38 2.18
CA LYS A 132 22.26 2.52 3.33
C LYS A 132 23.07 1.24 3.30
N THR A 133 23.49 0.80 4.47
CA THR A 133 24.12 -0.49 4.71
C THR A 133 23.09 -1.62 4.69
N PHE A 134 23.55 -2.86 4.50
CA PHE A 134 22.70 -4.04 4.59
C PHE A 134 22.01 -4.14 5.97
N GLU A 135 22.75 -3.87 7.06
CA GLU A 135 22.22 -3.93 8.42
C GLU A 135 21.12 -2.89 8.67
N GLU A 136 21.25 -1.67 8.14
CA GLU A 136 20.18 -0.66 8.23
C GLU A 136 18.92 -1.12 7.49
N VAL A 137 19.06 -1.67 6.27
CA VAL A 137 17.92 -2.20 5.51
C VAL A 137 17.26 -3.39 6.22
N LYS A 138 18.06 -4.28 6.79
CA LYS A 138 17.58 -5.43 7.57
C LYS A 138 16.83 -4.98 8.82
N ALA A 139 17.36 -4.00 9.57
CA ALA A 139 16.71 -3.45 10.75
C ALA A 139 15.38 -2.76 10.42
N GLU A 140 15.33 -1.96 9.34
CA GLU A 140 14.09 -1.34 8.86
C GLU A 140 13.04 -2.38 8.47
N LEU A 141 13.49 -3.47 7.82
CA LEU A 141 12.59 -4.54 7.41
C LEU A 141 12.06 -5.33 8.61
N ALA A 142 12.90 -5.63 9.59
CA ALA A 142 12.50 -6.29 10.83
C ALA A 142 11.50 -5.43 11.63
N GLN A 143 11.75 -4.12 11.73
CA GLN A 143 10.82 -3.21 12.40
C GLN A 143 9.46 -3.17 11.70
N ARG A 144 9.45 -3.22 10.37
CA ARG A 144 8.23 -3.26 9.60
C ARG A 144 7.46 -4.57 9.81
N ASP A 145 8.15 -5.71 9.84
CA ASP A 145 7.50 -6.99 10.13
C ASP A 145 6.89 -7.03 11.54
N TYR A 146 7.51 -6.36 12.52
CA TYR A 146 6.95 -6.24 13.88
C TYR A 146 5.68 -5.39 13.94
N ASN A 147 5.55 -4.40 13.05
CA ASN A 147 4.42 -3.48 13.00
C ASN A 147 3.24 -4.01 12.16
N ASP A 148 3.47 -4.98 11.27
CA ASP A 148 2.48 -5.62 10.40
C ASP A 148 1.70 -6.73 11.15
#